data_AF-A0A838QXX1-F1
#
_entry.id   AF-A0A838QXX1-F1
#
_cell.length_a   1.000
_cell.length_b   1.000
_cell.length_c   1.000
_cell.angle_alpha   90.00
_cell.angle_beta   90.00
_cell.angle_gamma   90.00
#
_symmetry.space_group_name_H-M   'P 1'
#
loop_
_entity.id
_entity.type
_entity.pdbx_description
1 polymer ?
#
loop_
_entity_poly.entity_id
_entity_poly.type
_entity_poly.pdbx_seq_one_letter_code
_entity_poly.pdbx_strand_id
1 'polypeptide(L)' 'MQRPKDLTREQLERIVDELQQALYLSYDSEADAFRWNPDKEWSGFDVCDSLSSILSQLSMIPE' A
#
# COMPACT_ATOMS: atom_id res chain seq x y z
N MET A 1 -11.03 13.94 -10.38
CA MET A 1 -10.64 13.45 -9.04
C MET A 1 -11.80 12.73 -8.38
N GLN A 2 -11.61 11.46 -8.00
CA GLN A 2 -12.51 10.84 -7.04
C GLN A 2 -12.28 11.49 -5.67
N ARG A 3 -13.35 11.84 -4.96
CA ARG A 3 -13.22 12.29 -3.57
C ARG A 3 -13.12 11.05 -2.68
N PRO A 4 -12.31 11.05 -1.60
CA PRO A 4 -12.18 9.90 -0.71
C PRO A 4 -13.52 9.35 -0.19
N LYS A 5 -14.50 10.24 0.02
CA LYS A 5 -15.87 9.90 0.45
C LYS A 5 -16.73 9.16 -0.59
N ASP A 6 -16.30 9.18 -1.85
CA ASP A 6 -17.00 8.57 -2.99
C ASP A 6 -16.38 7.19 -3.33
N LEU A 7 -15.38 6.73 -2.56
CA LEU A 7 -14.79 5.40 -2.71
C LEU A 7 -15.75 4.32 -2.19
N THR A 8 -15.84 3.21 -2.92
CA THR A 8 -16.54 2.04 -2.42
C THR A 8 -15.76 1.39 -1.28
N ARG A 9 -16.44 0.54 -0.51
CA ARG A 9 -15.80 -0.26 0.54
C ARG A 9 -14.64 -1.09 -0.02
N GLU A 10 -14.83 -1.73 -1.17
CA GLU A 10 -13.83 -2.57 -1.81
C GLU A 10 -12.60 -1.76 -2.21
N GLN A 11 -12.78 -0.52 -2.67
CA GLN A 11 -11.67 0.38 -2.98
C GLN A 11 -10.90 0.78 -1.71
N LEU A 12 -11.60 1.03 -0.61
CA LEU A 12 -10.97 1.32 0.68
C LEU A 12 -10.21 0.11 1.23
N GLU A 13 -10.80 -1.08 1.18
CA GLU A 13 -10.16 -2.33 1.59
C GLU A 13 -8.90 -2.58 0.75
N ARG A 14 -8.95 -2.32 -0.56
CA ARG A 14 -7.79 -2.42 -1.44
C ARG A 14 -6.66 -1.46 -1.06
N ILE A 15 -6.97 -0.19 -0.76
CA ILE A 15 -5.94 0.76 -0.30
C ILE A 15 -5.27 0.26 0.98
N VAL A 16 -6.06 -0.22 1.94
CA VAL A 16 -5.55 -0.72 3.22
C VAL A 16 -4.67 -1.96 3.01
N ASP A 17 -5.10 -2.90 2.17
CA ASP A 17 -4.34 -4.11 1.85
C ASP A 17 -2.99 -3.77 1.18
N GLU A 18 -2.99 -2.94 0.13
CA GLU A 18 -1.76 -2.54 -0.57
C GLU A 18 -0.81 -1.76 0.36
N LEU A 19 -1.32 -0.89 1.23
CA LEU A 19 -0.53 -0.19 2.23
C LEU A 19 0.07 -1.13 3.27
N GLN A 20 -0.73 -2.07 3.78
CA GLN A 20 -0.23 -3.07 4.73
C GLN A 20 0.88 -3.89 4.08
N GLN A 21 0.70 -4.34 2.84
CA GLN A 21 1.72 -5.10 2.13
C GLN A 21 3.02 -4.30 1.97
N ALA A 22 2.94 -3.03 1.58
CA ALA A 22 4.11 -2.16 1.48
C ALA A 22 4.86 -2.05 2.83
N LEU A 23 4.12 -1.88 3.93
CA LEU A 23 4.69 -1.67 5.27
C LEU A 23 5.22 -2.94 5.91
N TYR A 24 4.53 -4.07 5.75
CA TYR A 24 4.74 -5.25 6.59
C TYR A 24 4.98 -6.54 5.82
N LEU A 25 4.72 -6.61 4.51
CA LEU A 25 5.05 -7.80 3.75
C LEU A 25 6.55 -7.82 3.44
N SER A 26 7.21 -8.92 3.80
CA SER A 26 8.60 -9.19 3.50
C SER A 26 8.72 -10.53 2.78
N TYR A 27 9.60 -10.61 1.80
CA TYR A 27 9.94 -11.87 1.17
C TYR A 27 11.06 -12.55 1.96
N ASP A 28 10.79 -13.76 2.42
CA ASP A 28 11.73 -14.64 3.11
C ASP A 28 12.39 -15.55 2.06
N SER A 29 13.66 -15.26 1.76
CA SER A 29 14.42 -16.01 0.75
C SER A 29 14.75 -17.43 1.16
N GLU A 30 14.80 -17.74 2.46
CA GLU A 30 15.08 -19.11 2.93
C GLU A 30 13.84 -19.99 2.77
N ALA A 31 12.66 -19.43 3.00
CA ALA A 31 11.39 -20.12 2.87
C ALA A 31 10.77 -20.03 1.46
N ASP A 32 11.36 -19.23 0.55
CA ASP A 32 10.80 -18.88 -0.76
C ASP A 32 9.33 -18.42 -0.67
N ALA A 33 9.04 -17.55 0.30
CA ALA A 33 7.66 -17.18 0.63
C ALA A 33 7.54 -15.76 1.15
N PHE A 34 6.39 -15.13 0.90
CA PHE A 34 6.05 -13.87 1.54
C PHE A 34 5.53 -14.11 2.96
N ARG A 35 6.01 -13.29 3.90
CA ARG A 35 5.60 -13.32 5.31
C ARG A 35 5.27 -11.92 5.80
N TRP A 36 4.29 -11.85 6.68
CA TRP A 36 3.98 -10.65 7.43
C TRP A 36 5.01 -10.45 8.55
N ASN A 37 5.72 -9.34 8.50
CA ASN A 37 6.72 -8.92 9.46
C ASN A 37 6.35 -7.54 10.04
N PRO A 38 5.74 -7.50 11.24
CA PRO A 38 5.42 -6.25 11.94
C PRO A 38 6.64 -5.40 12.27
N ASP A 39 7.82 -6.03 12.37
CA ASP A 39 9.10 -5.39 12.71
C ASP A 39 9.88 -4.98 11.45
N LYS A 40 9.28 -5.08 10.26
CA LYS A 40 9.90 -4.64 9.01
C LYS A 40 10.20 -3.14 9.08
N GLU A 41 11.48 -2.80 8.98
CA GLU A 41 11.89 -1.41 8.76
C GLU A 41 11.53 -0.99 7.33
N TRP A 42 10.95 0.20 7.21
CA TRP A 42 10.61 0.81 5.94
C TRP A 42 11.20 2.21 5.91
N SER A 43 11.70 2.62 4.73
CA SER A 43 12.05 4.02 4.54
C SER A 43 10.77 4.82 4.24
N GLY A 44 10.70 6.07 4.71
CA GLY A 44 9.58 6.95 4.38
C GLY A 44 9.41 7.16 2.87
N PHE A 45 10.51 7.04 2.10
CA PHE A 45 10.51 7.17 0.65
C PHE A 45 9.76 6.02 -0.04
N ASP A 46 10.10 4.76 0.28
CA ASP A 46 9.49 3.59 -0.37
C ASP A 46 7.98 3.52 -0.11
N VAL A 47 7.57 3.89 1.10
CA VAL A 47 6.16 3.95 1.50
C VAL A 47 5.43 5.08 0.77
N CYS A 48 6.04 6.27 0.65
CA CYS A 48 5.45 7.39 -0.08
C CYS A 48 5.30 7.09 -1.57
N ASP A 49 6.29 6.42 -2.19
CA ASP A 49 6.22 6.04 -3.60
C ASP A 49 5.12 5.00 -3.85
N SER A 50 5.04 3.99 -2.99
CA SER A 50 3.97 2.98 -3.04
C SER A 50 2.59 3.62 -2.87
N LEU A 51 2.43 4.51 -1.89
CA LEU A 51 1.19 5.26 -1.68
C LEU A 51 0.82 6.16 -2.86
N SER A 52 1.81 6.84 -3.45
CA SER A 52 1.61 7.67 -4.65
C SER A 52 1.07 6.85 -5.80
N SER A 53 1.63 5.65 -6.04
CA SER A 53 1.16 4.72 -7.07
C SER A 53 -0.29 4.28 -6.82
N ILE A 54 -0.64 3.90 -5.59
CA ILE A 54 -2.00 3.50 -5.19
C ILE A 54 -3.00 4.64 -5.46
N LEU A 55 -2.68 5.85 -4.99
CA LEU A 55 -3.54 7.02 -5.15
C LEU A 55 -3.66 7.46 -6.62
N SER A 56 -2.61 7.25 -7.42
CA SER A 56 -2.64 7.49 -8.87
C SER A 56 -3.66 6.60 -9.57
N GLN A 57 -3.66 5.31 -9.25
CA GLN A 57 -4.60 4.34 -9.82
C GLN A 57 -6.06 4.68 -9.48
N LEU A 58 -6.29 5.32 -8.34
CA LEU A 58 -7.62 5.76 -7.89
C LEU A 58 -7.98 7.19 -8.34
N SER A 59 -7.15 7.83 -9.18
CA SER A 59 -7.35 9.22 -9.62
C SER A 59 -7.53 10.20 -8.44
N MET A 60 -6.72 9.98 -7.39
CA MET A 60 -6.74 10.73 -6.12
C MET A 60 -5.55 11.68 -5.93
N ILE A 61 -4.68 11.83 -6.93
CA ILE A 61 -3.59 12.82 -6.87
C ILE A 61 -4.17 14.22 -7.11
N PRO A 62 -3.83 15.23 -6.27
CA PRO A 62 -4.08 16.64 -6.58
C PRO A 62 -3.32 17.07 -7.85
N GLU A 63 -3.87 18.00 -8.63
CA GLU A 63 -3.12 18.73 -9.65
C GLU A 63 -2.09 19.69 -9.03
#